data_AF-A0A0B3AUK6-F1
#
_entry.id   AF-A0A0B3AUK6-F1
#
_cell.length_a   1.000
_cell.length_b   1.000
_cell.length_c   1.000
_cell.angle_alpha   90.00
_cell.angle_beta   90.00
_cell.angle_gamma   90.00
#
_symmetry.space_group_name_H-M   'P 1'
#
loop_
_entity.id
_entity.type
_entity.pdbx_description
1 polymer ?
#
loop_
_entity_poly.entity_id
_entity_poly.type
_entity_poly.pdbx_seq_one_letter_code
_entity_poly.pdbx_strand_id
1 'polypeptide(L)'
;MYEYIISILALAIGYIIKERTKEELKSGQKYFKIIEIISLIVIIGLLSVNFNIILFIIGIITGIIFKEEYFYLGISITNILDGGLRFLHAIFIFVYGLAYTGMNHNKKIIYSAGLFLITLLLLIFKQDISMISAGALTSITAMKIYKF
;
A
#
# COMPACT_ATOMS: atom_id res chain seq x y z
N MET A 1 -11.15 -12.19 -7.22
CA MET A 1 -11.07 -12.68 -5.82
C MET A 1 -9.64 -13.07 -5.45
N TYR A 2 -8.88 -13.70 -6.34
CA TYR A 2 -7.48 -14.08 -6.10
C TYR A 2 -6.55 -12.88 -5.84
N GLU A 3 -6.89 -11.71 -6.36
CA GLU A 3 -6.11 -10.47 -6.21
C GLU A 3 -5.99 -10.04 -4.74
N TYR A 4 -7.07 -10.16 -3.95
CA TYR A 4 -7.05 -9.88 -2.52
C TYR A 4 -6.09 -10.82 -1.78
N ILE A 5 -6.12 -12.11 -2.14
CA ILE A 5 -5.24 -13.12 -1.56
C ILE A 5 -3.78 -12.81 -1.90
N ILE A 6 -3.50 -12.44 -3.16
CA ILE A 6 -2.16 -12.03 -3.60
C ILE A 6 -1.67 -10.85 -2.74
N SER A 7 -2.46 -9.79 -2.58
CA SER A 7 -2.06 -8.64 -1.77
C SER A 7 -1.84 -8.97 -0.29
N ILE A 8 -2.62 -9.87 0.30
CA ILE A 8 -2.45 -10.32 1.69
C ILE A 8 -1.18 -11.16 1.85
N LEU A 9 -0.90 -12.07 0.90
CA LEU A 9 0.27 -12.95 0.94
C LEU A 9 1.58 -12.15 0.94
N ALA A 10 1.59 -10.93 0.41
CA ALA A 10 2.73 -10.03 0.43
C ALA A 10 3.29 -9.81 1.84
N LEU A 11 2.39 -9.58 2.80
CA LEU A 11 2.76 -9.32 4.19
C LEU A 11 3.38 -10.55 4.84
N ALA A 12 2.75 -11.72 4.65
CA ALA A 12 3.23 -12.98 5.21
C ALA A 12 4.57 -13.40 4.59
N ILE A 13 4.67 -13.40 3.26
CA ILE A 13 5.87 -13.80 2.53
C ILE A 13 7.02 -12.83 2.83
N GLY A 14 6.76 -11.52 2.82
CA GLY A 14 7.79 -10.52 3.09
C GLY A 14 8.35 -10.61 4.51
N TYR A 15 7.50 -10.92 5.49
CA TYR A 15 7.94 -11.22 6.84
C TYR A 15 8.81 -12.49 6.91
N ILE A 16 8.40 -13.58 6.23
CA ILE A 16 9.18 -14.83 6.19
C ILE A 16 10.55 -14.58 5.57
N ILE A 17 10.62 -13.88 4.42
CA ILE A 17 11.88 -13.53 3.75
C ILE A 17 12.75 -12.76 4.72
N LYS A 18 12.21 -11.70 5.33
CA LYS A 18 12.95 -10.89 6.29
C LYS A 18 13.54 -11.71 7.43
N GLU A 19 12.75 -12.60 8.04
CA GLU A 19 13.24 -13.41 9.16
C GLU A 19 14.37 -14.37 8.74
N ARG A 20 14.35 -14.85 7.49
CA ARG A 20 15.34 -15.79 6.96
C ARG A 20 16.58 -15.13 6.33
N THR A 21 16.50 -13.87 5.90
CA THR A 21 17.59 -13.19 5.15
C THR A 21 18.02 -11.86 5.79
N LYS A 22 17.90 -11.71 7.12
CA LYS A 22 18.21 -10.46 7.85
C LYS A 22 19.58 -9.85 7.52
N GLU A 23 20.60 -10.68 7.32
CA GLU A 23 21.97 -10.21 7.04
C GLU A 23 22.13 -9.72 5.59
N GLU A 24 21.58 -10.44 4.62
CA GLU A 24 21.60 -10.07 3.20
C GLU A 24 20.78 -8.81 2.92
N LEU A 25 19.66 -8.64 3.63
CA LEU A 25 18.80 -7.48 3.47
C LEU A 25 19.47 -6.17 3.90
N LYS A 26 20.50 -6.19 4.76
CA LYS A 26 21.22 -4.98 5.20
C LYS A 26 21.92 -4.27 4.05
N SER A 27 22.55 -5.01 3.12
CA SER A 27 23.19 -4.42 1.94
C SER A 27 22.17 -3.99 0.87
N GLY A 28 21.02 -4.66 0.82
CA GLY A 28 19.94 -4.41 -0.14
C GLY A 28 18.97 -3.27 0.20
N GLN A 29 19.03 -2.68 1.39
CA GLN A 29 18.00 -1.74 1.88
C GLN A 29 17.73 -0.55 0.95
N LYS A 30 18.77 -0.03 0.28
CA LYS A 30 18.63 1.08 -0.66
C LYS A 30 17.71 0.72 -1.83
N TYR A 31 17.83 -0.50 -2.35
CA TYR A 31 17.00 -0.98 -3.46
C TYR A 31 15.56 -1.22 -3.02
N PHE A 32 15.34 -1.77 -1.83
CA PHE A 32 14.00 -1.93 -1.27
C PHE A 32 13.30 -0.58 -1.10
N LYS A 33 14.01 0.46 -0.64
CA LYS A 33 13.44 1.80 -0.53
C LYS A 33 13.04 2.38 -1.89
N ILE A 34 13.85 2.14 -2.93
CA ILE A 34 13.54 2.59 -4.29
C ILE A 34 12.30 1.84 -4.82
N ILE A 35 12.25 0.52 -4.66
CA ILE A 35 11.11 -0.32 -5.08
C ILE A 35 9.83 0.11 -4.35
N GLU A 36 9.93 0.41 -3.06
CA GLU A 36 8.82 0.90 -2.25
C GLU A 36 8.23 2.20 -2.84
N ILE A 37 9.08 3.20 -3.11
CA ILE A 37 8.65 4.49 -3.68
C ILE A 37 8.08 4.32 -5.08
N ILE A 38 8.74 3.54 -5.94
CA ILE A 38 8.26 3.29 -7.31
C ILE A 38 6.89 2.61 -7.28
N SER A 39 6.71 1.61 -6.40
CA SER A 39 5.44 0.91 -6.27
C SER A 39 4.33 1.87 -5.84
N LEU A 40 4.58 2.77 -4.90
CA LEU A 40 3.62 3.80 -4.50
C LEU A 40 3.24 4.74 -5.64
N ILE A 41 4.22 5.23 -6.40
CA ILE A 41 3.98 6.11 -7.55
C ILE A 41 3.08 5.43 -8.59
N VAL A 42 3.38 4.16 -8.91
CA VAL A 42 2.56 3.39 -9.87
C VAL A 42 1.15 3.17 -9.34
N ILE A 43 1.00 2.81 -8.06
CA ILE A 43 -0.31 2.65 -7.42
C ILE A 43 -1.13 3.94 -7.48
N ILE A 44 -0.52 5.10 -7.16
CA ILE A 44 -1.20 6.41 -7.23
C ILE A 44 -1.63 6.72 -8.67
N GLY A 45 -0.78 6.45 -9.65
CA GLY A 45 -1.11 6.62 -11.07
C GLY A 45 -2.29 5.75 -11.50
N LEU A 46 -2.31 4.48 -11.09
CA LEU A 46 -3.40 3.55 -11.39
C LEU A 46 -4.73 3.94 -10.75
N LEU A 47 -4.70 4.59 -9.57
CA LEU A 47 -5.92 5.05 -8.91
C LEU A 47 -6.51 6.30 -9.58
N SER A 48 -5.69 7.11 -10.28
CA SER A 48 -6.06 8.43 -10.80
C SER A 48 -6.95 8.42 -12.05
N VAL A 49 -7.53 7.28 -12.42
CA VAL A 49 -8.36 7.11 -13.63
C VAL A 49 -9.65 7.93 -13.57
N ASN A 50 -10.32 7.96 -12.41
CA ASN A 50 -11.56 8.73 -12.18
C ASN A 50 -11.33 9.80 -11.12
N PHE A 51 -10.69 10.90 -11.52
CA PHE A 51 -10.22 11.91 -10.56
C PHE A 51 -11.36 12.68 -9.89
N ASN A 52 -11.43 12.60 -8.56
CA ASN A 52 -12.31 13.41 -7.72
C ASN A 52 -11.46 14.23 -6.73
N ILE A 53 -11.40 15.54 -6.96
CA ILE A 53 -10.54 16.45 -6.18
C ILE A 53 -10.91 16.51 -4.70
N ILE A 54 -12.20 16.42 -4.35
CA ILE A 54 -12.66 16.50 -2.95
C ILE A 54 -12.17 15.29 -2.18
N LEU A 55 -12.41 14.09 -2.72
CA LEU A 55 -11.94 12.84 -2.12
C LEU A 55 -10.42 12.77 -2.06
N PHE A 56 -9.72 13.31 -3.07
CA PHE A 56 -8.27 13.38 -3.08
C PHE A 56 -7.72 14.28 -1.97
N ILE A 57 -8.31 15.46 -1.76
CA ILE A 57 -7.93 16.37 -0.66
C ILE A 57 -8.21 15.72 0.71
N ILE A 58 -9.36 15.06 0.87
CA ILE A 58 -9.66 14.27 2.09
C ILE A 58 -8.59 13.20 2.30
N GLY A 59 -8.20 12.52 1.23
CA GLY A 59 -7.08 11.58 1.22
C GLY A 59 -5.78 12.21 1.73
N ILE A 60 -5.37 13.36 1.20
CA ILE A 60 -4.16 14.07 1.65
C ILE A 60 -4.22 14.37 3.15
N ILE A 61 -5.33 14.95 3.63
CA ILE A 61 -5.49 15.32 5.03
C ILE A 61 -5.38 14.09 5.94
N THR A 62 -6.11 13.03 5.60
CA THR A 62 -6.10 11.78 6.37
C THR A 62 -4.75 11.07 6.31
N GLY A 63 -4.05 11.12 5.17
CA GLY A 63 -2.70 10.58 5.01
C GLY A 63 -1.67 11.28 5.89
N ILE A 64 -1.75 12.61 6.01
CA ILE A 64 -0.89 13.41 6.90
C ILE A 64 -1.14 13.06 8.38
N ILE A 65 -2.40 12.89 8.77
CA ILE A 65 -2.80 12.64 10.16
C ILE A 65 -2.46 11.20 10.58
N PHE A 66 -2.93 10.21 9.83
CA PHE A 66 -2.85 8.81 10.24
C PHE A 66 -1.52 8.15 9.87
N LYS A 67 -0.93 8.49 8.72
CA LYS A 67 0.36 7.94 8.24
C LYS A 67 0.39 6.40 8.18
N GLU A 68 -0.75 5.75 7.96
CA GLU A 68 -0.87 4.29 7.91
C GLU A 68 -1.02 3.77 6.46
N GLU A 69 0.09 3.50 5.78
CA GLU A 69 0.11 3.10 4.36
C GLU A 69 -0.73 1.87 4.05
N TYR A 70 -0.66 0.84 4.90
CA TYR A 70 -1.39 -0.41 4.69
C TYR A 70 -2.90 -0.24 4.73
N PHE A 71 -3.39 0.71 5.52
CA PHE A 71 -4.81 1.02 5.53
C PHE A 71 -5.24 1.54 4.16
N TYR A 72 -4.52 2.52 3.62
CA TYR A 72 -4.82 3.13 2.32
C TYR A 72 -4.56 2.20 1.13
N LEU A 73 -3.57 1.30 1.24
CA LEU A 73 -3.37 0.21 0.28
C LEU A 73 -4.49 -0.83 0.36
N GLY A 74 -4.99 -1.13 1.56
CA GLY A 74 -6.22 -1.91 1.70
C GLY A 74 -7.37 -1.26 0.94
N ILE A 75 -7.52 0.07 1.07
CA ILE A 75 -8.62 0.82 0.44
C ILE A 75 -8.41 0.82 -1.07
N SER A 76 -7.16 0.88 -1.53
CA SER A 76 -6.89 0.92 -2.97
C SER A 76 -7.37 -0.38 -3.65
N ILE A 77 -7.22 -1.53 -3.00
CA ILE A 77 -7.66 -2.84 -3.53
C ILE A 77 -9.19 -2.92 -3.64
N THR A 78 -9.94 -2.15 -2.85
CA THR A 78 -11.41 -2.19 -2.89
C THR A 78 -11.99 -1.54 -4.14
N ASN A 79 -11.19 -0.82 -4.91
CA ASN A 79 -11.69 -0.08 -6.06
C ASN A 79 -11.79 -0.92 -7.33
N ILE A 80 -12.77 -0.55 -8.14
CA ILE A 80 -13.15 -1.22 -9.37
C ILE A 80 -12.18 -0.79 -10.47
N LEU A 81 -10.94 -1.31 -10.42
CA LEU A 81 -10.13 -1.39 -11.63
C LEU A 81 -10.66 -2.57 -12.46
N ASP A 82 -10.86 -2.38 -13.76
CA ASP A 82 -11.35 -3.45 -14.63
C ASP A 82 -10.22 -4.35 -15.14
N GLY A 83 -10.52 -5.66 -15.19
CA GLY A 83 -9.68 -6.68 -15.83
C GLY A 83 -8.19 -6.65 -15.41
N GLY A 84 -7.30 -6.54 -16.40
CA GLY A 84 -5.84 -6.63 -16.21
C GLY A 84 -5.23 -5.55 -15.31
N LEU A 85 -5.86 -4.38 -15.18
CA LEU A 85 -5.37 -3.31 -14.31
C LEU A 85 -5.51 -3.68 -12.83
N ARG A 86 -6.54 -4.46 -12.46
CA ARG A 86 -6.73 -4.95 -11.09
C ARG A 86 -5.63 -5.92 -10.68
N PHE A 87 -5.24 -6.81 -11.60
CA PHE A 87 -4.15 -7.75 -11.37
C PHE A 87 -2.81 -7.03 -11.23
N LEU A 88 -2.53 -6.07 -12.12
CA LEU A 88 -1.32 -5.23 -12.03
C LEU A 88 -1.25 -4.47 -10.70
N HIS A 89 -2.38 -3.88 -10.28
CA HIS A 89 -2.48 -3.18 -9.00
C HIS A 89 -2.17 -4.10 -7.82
N ALA A 90 -2.74 -5.32 -7.80
CA ALA A 90 -2.47 -6.31 -6.76
C ALA A 90 -0.99 -6.73 -6.71
N ILE A 91 -0.33 -6.84 -7.87
CA ILE A 91 1.12 -7.12 -7.95
C ILE A 91 1.92 -5.97 -7.35
N PHE A 92 1.61 -4.71 -7.68
CA PHE A 92 2.37 -3.58 -7.12
C PHE A 92 2.17 -3.44 -5.61
N ILE A 93 0.97 -3.70 -5.11
CA ILE A 93 0.73 -3.76 -3.66
C ILE A 93 1.50 -4.92 -3.03
N PHE A 94 1.61 -6.05 -3.73
CA PHE A 94 2.41 -7.18 -3.28
C PHE A 94 3.89 -6.84 -3.19
N VAL A 95 4.45 -6.25 -4.26
CA VAL A 95 5.85 -5.81 -4.31
C VAL A 95 6.12 -4.75 -3.24
N TYR A 96 5.20 -3.81 -3.04
CA TYR A 96 5.26 -2.84 -1.95
C TYR A 96 5.30 -3.54 -0.58
N GLY A 97 4.39 -4.47 -0.34
CA GLY A 97 4.28 -5.20 0.91
C GLY A 97 5.54 -6.00 1.27
N LEU A 98 6.18 -6.61 0.26
CA LEU A 98 7.48 -7.26 0.40
C LEU A 98 8.57 -6.25 0.78
N ALA A 99 8.65 -5.12 0.07
CA ALA A 99 9.69 -4.14 0.31
C ALA A 99 9.58 -3.49 1.70
N TYR A 100 8.35 -3.12 2.09
CA TYR A 100 8.06 -2.53 3.38
C TYR A 100 8.43 -3.45 4.55
N THR A 101 8.03 -4.73 4.48
CA THR A 101 8.29 -5.70 5.56
C THR A 101 9.78 -6.03 5.68
N GLY A 102 10.50 -6.10 4.55
CA GLY A 102 11.95 -6.28 4.48
C GLY A 102 12.76 -5.20 5.19
N MET A 103 12.27 -3.96 5.24
CA MET A 103 12.99 -2.78 5.79
C MET A 103 12.88 -2.58 7.32
N ASN A 104 12.70 -3.66 8.08
CA ASN A 104 12.77 -3.65 9.55
C ASN A 104 11.59 -3.01 10.32
N HIS A 105 10.40 -2.93 9.71
CA HIS A 105 9.17 -2.53 10.41
C HIS A 105 8.56 -3.66 11.27
N ASN A 106 9.27 -4.05 12.34
CA ASN A 106 8.93 -5.22 13.17
C ASN A 106 7.72 -5.04 14.11
N LYS A 107 7.35 -3.81 14.47
CA LYS A 107 6.34 -3.59 15.54
C LYS A 107 4.91 -3.35 15.04
N LYS A 108 4.69 -3.21 13.74
CA LYS A 108 3.36 -2.81 13.20
C LYS A 108 2.66 -3.88 12.37
N ILE A 109 3.25 -5.05 12.09
CA ILE A 109 2.63 -6.04 11.17
C ILE A 109 1.24 -6.48 11.62
N ILE A 110 1.03 -6.79 12.91
CA ILE A 110 -0.28 -7.19 13.43
C ILE A 110 -1.29 -6.05 13.30
N TYR A 111 -0.86 -4.82 13.60
CA TYR A 111 -1.69 -3.62 13.48
C TYR A 111 -2.04 -3.32 12.01
N SER A 112 -1.07 -3.38 11.11
CA SER A 112 -1.24 -3.18 9.67
C SER A 112 -2.12 -4.26 9.04
N ALA A 113 -1.98 -5.53 9.48
CA ALA A 113 -2.86 -6.62 9.07
C ALA A 113 -4.30 -6.39 9.58
N GLY A 114 -4.46 -5.93 10.81
CA GLY A 114 -5.77 -5.56 11.38
C GLY A 114 -6.44 -4.41 10.63
N LEU A 115 -5.69 -3.34 10.34
CA LEU A 115 -6.16 -2.21 9.53
C LEU A 115 -6.56 -2.64 8.13
N PHE A 116 -5.77 -3.51 7.50
CA PHE A 116 -6.10 -4.07 6.19
C PHE A 116 -7.40 -4.89 6.23
N LEU A 117 -7.63 -5.65 7.30
CA LEU A 117 -8.86 -6.41 7.53
C LEU A 117 -10.09 -5.51 7.69
N ILE A 118 -9.96 -4.40 8.43
CA ILE A 118 -11.02 -3.38 8.55
C ILE A 118 -11.36 -2.84 7.16
N THR A 119 -10.36 -2.60 6.32
CA THR A 119 -10.61 -2.15 4.96
C THR A 119 -11.28 -3.20 4.08
N LEU A 120 -10.97 -4.48 4.31
CA LEU A 120 -11.66 -5.59 3.67
C LEU A 120 -13.15 -5.66 4.07
N LEU A 121 -13.52 -5.19 5.27
CA LEU A 121 -14.93 -5.04 5.66
C LEU A 121 -15.60 -3.86 4.94
N LEU A 122 -14.89 -2.74 4.72
CA LEU A 122 -15.39 -1.61 3.94
C LEU A 122 -15.70 -1.99 2.48
N LEU A 123 -14.99 -2.98 1.92
CA LEU A 123 -15.25 -3.57 0.60
C LEU A 123 -16.71 -4.03 0.42
N ILE A 124 -17.36 -4.51 1.48
CA ILE A 124 -18.74 -5.04 1.43
C ILE A 124 -19.72 -3.96 0.95
N PHE A 125 -19.41 -2.69 1.20
CA PHE A 125 -20.28 -1.56 0.87
C PHE A 125 -20.06 -0.98 -0.53
N LYS A 126 -19.13 -1.52 -1.33
CA LYS A 126 -18.87 -1.16 -2.75
C LYS A 126 -18.78 0.35 -3.03
N GLN A 127 -18.26 1.15 -2.10
CA GLN A 127 -18.06 2.58 -2.35
C GLN A 127 -16.75 2.82 -3.09
N ASP A 128 -16.78 3.70 -4.10
CA ASP A 128 -15.58 4.16 -4.78
C ASP A 128 -14.90 5.26 -3.95
N ILE A 129 -13.89 4.84 -3.19
CA ILE A 129 -13.07 5.69 -2.33
C ILE A 129 -11.60 5.67 -2.77
N SER A 130 -11.35 5.33 -4.04
CA SER A 130 -10.02 5.27 -4.68
C SER A 130 -9.21 6.54 -4.51
N MET A 131 -9.87 7.69 -4.64
CA MET A 131 -9.24 9.00 -4.51
C MET A 131 -8.77 9.30 -3.09
N ILE A 132 -9.43 8.76 -2.06
CA ILE A 132 -8.96 8.88 -0.67
C ILE A 132 -7.63 8.14 -0.54
N SER A 133 -7.53 6.91 -1.07
CA SER A 133 -6.26 6.18 -1.11
C SER A 133 -5.18 6.93 -1.88
N ALA A 134 -5.50 7.43 -3.08
CA ALA A 134 -4.53 8.12 -3.93
C ALA A 134 -3.97 9.37 -3.23
N GLY A 135 -4.84 10.19 -2.63
CA GLY A 135 -4.42 11.39 -1.89
C GLY A 135 -3.59 11.05 -0.65
N ALA A 136 -4.02 10.05 0.11
CA ALA A 136 -3.31 9.64 1.32
C ALA A 136 -1.93 9.08 1.00
N LEU A 137 -1.83 8.16 0.04
CA LEU A 137 -0.56 7.59 -0.40
C LEU A 137 0.37 8.67 -1.00
N THR A 138 -0.17 9.66 -1.71
CA THR A 138 0.62 10.80 -2.21
C THR A 138 1.25 11.58 -1.07
N SER A 139 0.47 11.98 -0.07
CA SER A 139 0.99 12.74 1.08
C SER A 139 2.04 11.95 1.87
N ILE A 140 1.82 10.64 2.06
CA ILE A 140 2.75 9.78 2.78
C ILE A 140 4.05 9.57 1.99
N THR A 141 3.95 9.38 0.68
CA THR A 141 5.12 9.28 -0.21
C THR A 141 5.93 10.58 -0.17
N ALA A 142 5.26 11.74 -0.21
CA ALA A 142 5.93 13.03 -0.10
C ALA A 142 6.69 13.15 1.24
N MET A 143 6.05 12.81 2.38
CA MET A 143 6.72 12.82 3.69
C MET A 143 7.96 11.91 3.71
N LYS A 144 7.89 10.71 3.11
CA LYS A 144 9.04 9.78 3.01
C LYS A 144 10.21 10.31 2.19
N ILE A 145 9.92 11.06 1.12
CA ILE A 145 10.94 11.65 0.25
C ILE A 145 11.59 12.86 0.95
N TYR A 146 10.79 13.73 1.55
CA TYR A 146 11.25 15.00 2.12
C TYR A 146 11.69 14.92 3.60
N LYS A 147 11.57 13.75 4.26
CA LYS A 147 11.91 13.55 5.68
C LYS A 147 11.24 14.54 6.64
N PHE A 148 9.97 14.86 6.41
CA PHE A 148 9.13 15.61 7.37
C PHE A 148 8.64 14.72 8.52
#